data_AF-A0A6H1ZVQ6-F1
#
_entry.id   AF-A0A6H1ZVQ6-F1
#
_cell.length_a   1.000
_cell.length_b   1.000
_cell.length_c   1.000
_cell.angle_alpha   90.00
_cell.angle_beta   90.00
_cell.angle_gamma   90.00
#
_symmetry.space_group_name_H-M   'P 1'
#
loop_
_entity.id
_entity.type
_entity.pdbx_description
1 polymer ?
#
loop_
_entity_poly.entity_id
_entity_poly.type
_entity_poly.pdbx_seq_one_letter_code
_entity_poly.pdbx_strand_id
1 'polypeptide(L)'
;MDQELVVVQGQVFDVIGVNELVIAELNKQYLPLKINGIDDKEGYRTAHEGLMKYVKARTMVEKHGKATREKAIKYQKDVIAEEKRVIGLLAPGEDHLRAERQTIDDIEARIKAEAEAKEAARIRIRVDTICASGATFNGQMYAAFGLQIPSALVKACTDEEFARFVAQMYAAKDAEDARLKAEEDARKAEAERLAKVAAEQEAERQRLAEIALKQTEEGERIKAGIEAIAQAKQKLFDDEEKRRKAIEDEEKRIVLEKIRTAELAQVRKEAAERARIETEAKIKREAEEKTAAELRVKEKEEKRLSRLPDKQKLIALAKEIEIAYPCMKTEEGTLTLNQFKAEISGAILRLKEAADAL
;
A
#
# COMPACT_ATOMS: atom_id res chain seq x y z
N MET A 1 34.50 45.39 -106.39
CA MET A 1 35.85 45.79 -105.97
C MET A 1 36.52 46.69 -107.00
N ASP A 2 36.51 46.35 -108.30
CA ASP A 2 37.20 47.17 -109.32
C ASP A 2 36.63 48.59 -109.53
N GLN A 3 35.30 48.78 -109.44
CA GLN A 3 34.71 50.12 -109.59
C GLN A 3 35.02 51.06 -108.41
N GLU A 4 35.06 50.55 -107.18
CA GLU A 4 35.41 51.37 -106.01
C GLU A 4 36.89 51.75 -106.02
N LEU A 5 37.77 50.86 -106.46
CA LEU A 5 39.20 51.14 -106.58
C LEU A 5 39.48 52.25 -107.60
N VAL A 6 38.77 52.24 -108.74
CA VAL A 6 38.88 53.26 -109.80
C VAL A 6 38.37 54.62 -109.31
N VAL A 7 37.28 54.67 -108.54
CA VAL A 7 36.74 55.91 -107.95
C VAL A 7 37.71 56.48 -106.91
N VAL A 8 38.28 55.64 -106.05
CA VAL A 8 39.29 56.05 -105.06
C VAL A 8 40.56 56.53 -105.76
N GLN A 9 41.03 55.86 -106.81
CA GLN A 9 42.20 56.30 -107.57
C GLN A 9 41.97 57.63 -108.31
N GLY A 10 40.76 57.86 -108.85
CA GLY A 10 40.37 59.13 -109.47
C GLY A 10 40.31 60.29 -108.47
N GLN A 11 39.69 60.08 -107.31
CA GLN A 11 39.64 61.09 -106.24
C GLN A 11 41.02 61.38 -105.64
N VAL A 12 41.90 60.37 -105.54
CA VAL A 12 43.29 60.55 -105.09
C VAL A 12 44.13 61.30 -106.14
N PHE A 13 43.86 61.07 -107.44
CA PHE A 13 44.52 61.79 -108.52
C PHE A 13 44.22 63.29 -108.49
N ASP A 14 42.96 63.69 -108.30
CA ASP A 14 42.56 65.11 -108.20
C ASP A 14 43.23 65.83 -107.02
N VAL A 15 43.65 65.06 -106.00
CA VAL A 15 44.30 65.59 -104.79
C VAL A 15 45.83 65.63 -104.92
N ILE A 16 46.45 64.69 -105.64
CA ILE A 16 47.91 64.53 -105.71
C ILE A 16 48.51 65.13 -107.00
N GLY A 17 47.73 65.24 -108.07
CA GLY A 17 48.09 65.93 -109.31
C GLY A 17 48.97 65.15 -110.30
N VAL A 18 49.32 63.89 -110.01
CA VAL A 18 50.07 62.99 -110.92
C VAL A 18 49.42 61.61 -110.90
N ASN A 19 49.03 61.08 -112.07
CA ASN A 19 48.48 59.72 -112.23
C ASN A 19 49.46 58.81 -112.98
N GLU A 20 49.08 57.53 -113.01
CA GLU A 20 49.78 56.46 -113.72
C GLU A 20 49.96 56.77 -115.22
N LEU A 21 49.01 57.47 -115.87
CA LEU A 21 49.12 57.85 -117.28
C LEU A 21 50.24 58.88 -117.52
N VAL A 22 50.36 59.89 -116.65
CA VAL A 22 51.45 60.87 -116.72
C VAL A 22 52.81 60.20 -116.49
N ILE A 23 52.89 59.25 -115.55
CA ILE A 23 54.11 58.48 -115.30
C ILE A 23 54.46 57.60 -116.50
N ALA A 24 53.46 56.93 -117.11
CA ALA A 24 53.65 56.10 -118.28
C ALA A 24 54.16 56.90 -119.49
N GLU A 25 53.67 58.12 -119.70
CA GLU A 25 54.14 58.99 -120.77
C GLU A 25 55.57 59.49 -120.53
N LEU A 26 55.90 59.90 -119.30
CA LEU A 26 57.29 60.24 -118.94
C LEU A 26 58.23 59.05 -119.16
N ASN A 27 57.79 57.85 -118.76
CA ASN A 27 58.55 56.61 -118.94
C ASN A 27 58.81 56.31 -120.41
N LYS A 28 57.79 56.43 -121.26
CA LYS A 28 57.89 56.21 -122.70
C LYS A 28 58.86 57.18 -123.37
N GLN A 29 58.84 58.45 -122.96
CA GLN A 29 59.66 59.51 -123.57
C GLN A 29 61.12 59.47 -123.11
N TYR A 30 61.36 59.22 -121.81
CA TYR A 30 62.67 59.48 -121.21
C TYR A 30 63.44 58.23 -120.77
N LEU A 31 62.79 57.08 -120.50
CA LEU A 31 63.52 55.85 -120.11
C LEU A 31 64.40 55.26 -121.22
N PRO A 32 64.02 55.29 -122.51
CA PRO A 32 64.86 54.73 -123.57
C PRO A 32 66.11 55.56 -123.89
N LEU A 33 66.23 56.77 -123.33
CA LEU A 33 67.34 57.68 -123.63
C LEU A 33 68.65 57.16 -123.06
N LYS A 34 69.69 57.14 -123.89
CA LYS A 34 71.06 56.78 -123.52
C LYS A 34 72.01 57.85 -124.05
N ILE A 35 72.83 58.41 -123.16
CA ILE A 35 73.83 59.42 -123.51
C ILE A 35 75.04 58.70 -124.11
N ASN A 36 75.39 59.00 -125.35
CA ASN A 36 76.44 58.30 -126.11
C ASN A 36 77.80 59.00 -125.98
N GLY A 37 78.31 59.14 -124.75
CA GLY A 37 79.64 59.68 -124.46
C GLY A 37 79.67 61.18 -124.11
N ILE A 38 80.86 61.72 -123.86
CA ILE A 38 81.04 63.07 -123.28
C ILE A 38 80.70 64.21 -124.25
N ASP A 39 80.71 63.94 -125.56
CA ASP A 39 80.40 64.92 -126.61
C ASP A 39 78.92 64.97 -126.99
N ASP A 40 78.09 64.06 -126.46
CA ASP A 40 76.63 64.01 -126.66
C ASP A 40 75.89 65.04 -125.79
N LYS A 41 76.14 66.32 -126.10
CA LYS A 41 75.56 67.47 -125.38
C LYS A 41 74.03 67.52 -125.51
N GLU A 42 73.49 67.03 -126.62
CA GLU A 42 72.06 67.06 -126.88
C GLU A 42 71.32 65.95 -126.13
N GLY A 43 71.85 64.71 -126.14
CA GLY A 43 71.35 63.62 -125.32
C GLY A 43 71.41 63.93 -123.82
N TYR A 44 72.50 64.57 -123.36
CA TYR A 44 72.61 65.06 -121.98
C TYR A 44 71.53 66.08 -121.63
N ARG A 45 71.26 67.06 -122.51
CA ARG A 45 70.22 68.08 -122.28
C ARG A 45 68.83 67.45 -122.17
N THR A 46 68.51 66.51 -123.06
CA THR A 46 67.20 65.82 -123.07
C THR A 46 67.04 64.92 -121.84
N ALA A 47 68.09 64.21 -121.42
CA ALA A 47 68.08 63.43 -120.19
C ALA A 47 67.92 64.31 -118.94
N HIS A 48 68.58 65.47 -118.90
CA HIS A 48 68.43 66.45 -117.83
C HIS A 48 67.01 67.03 -117.77
N GLU A 49 66.41 67.37 -118.91
CA GLU A 49 65.01 67.82 -118.98
C GLU A 49 64.05 66.74 -118.45
N GLY A 50 64.23 65.48 -118.89
CA GLY A 50 63.49 64.34 -118.39
C GLY A 50 63.59 64.18 -116.87
N LEU A 51 64.82 64.24 -116.34
CA LEU A 51 65.07 64.21 -114.89
C LEU A 51 64.33 65.33 -114.16
N MET A 52 64.37 66.56 -114.67
CA MET A 52 63.67 67.69 -114.07
C MET A 52 62.14 67.48 -114.07
N LYS A 53 61.58 66.85 -115.11
CA LYS A 53 60.15 66.49 -115.16
C LYS A 53 59.78 65.45 -114.11
N TYR A 54 60.59 64.39 -113.92
CA TYR A 54 60.39 63.42 -112.83
C TYR A 54 60.52 64.05 -111.44
N VAL A 55 61.55 64.88 -111.22
CA VAL A 55 61.77 65.57 -109.94
C VAL A 55 60.61 66.52 -109.62
N LYS A 56 60.10 67.24 -110.62
CA LYS A 56 58.93 68.12 -110.47
C LYS A 56 57.67 67.34 -110.12
N ALA A 57 57.42 66.21 -110.81
CA ALA A 57 56.30 65.33 -110.50
C ALA A 57 56.39 64.78 -109.07
N ARG A 58 57.54 64.22 -108.65
CA ARG A 58 57.75 63.72 -107.28
C ARG A 58 57.54 64.81 -106.22
N THR A 59 58.16 65.97 -106.41
CA THR A 59 58.05 67.11 -105.47
C THR A 59 56.61 67.61 -105.37
N MET A 60 55.87 67.60 -106.48
CA MET A 60 54.45 67.96 -106.51
C MET A 60 53.61 66.98 -105.68
N VAL A 61 53.82 65.67 -105.85
CA VAL A 61 53.16 64.62 -105.07
C VAL A 61 53.45 64.77 -103.57
N GLU A 62 54.72 64.97 -103.20
CA GLU A 62 55.13 65.15 -101.81
C GLU A 62 54.47 66.39 -101.18
N LYS A 63 54.45 67.52 -101.91
CA LYS A 63 53.84 68.77 -101.45
C LYS A 63 52.33 68.64 -101.26
N HIS A 64 51.61 68.07 -102.23
CA HIS A 64 50.17 67.87 -102.13
C HIS A 64 49.81 66.85 -101.07
N GLY A 65 50.53 65.74 -100.99
CA GLY A 65 50.34 64.73 -99.94
C GLY A 65 50.53 65.30 -98.54
N LYS A 66 51.55 66.15 -98.34
CA LYS A 66 51.75 66.86 -97.06
C LYS A 66 50.61 67.83 -96.76
N ALA A 67 50.25 68.69 -97.72
CA ALA A 67 49.20 69.69 -97.54
C ALA A 67 47.82 69.07 -97.23
N THR A 68 47.48 67.96 -97.90
CA THR A 68 46.22 67.24 -97.66
C THR A 68 46.21 66.59 -96.27
N ARG A 69 47.30 65.92 -95.87
CA ARG A 69 47.41 65.35 -94.51
C ARG A 69 47.32 66.42 -93.43
N GLU A 70 47.98 67.56 -93.61
CA GLU A 70 47.92 68.68 -92.65
C GLU A 70 46.49 69.23 -92.50
N LYS A 71 45.76 69.41 -93.60
CA LYS A 71 44.35 69.82 -93.56
C LYS A 71 43.47 68.79 -92.85
N ALA A 72 43.66 67.50 -93.14
CA ALA A 72 42.90 66.41 -92.53
C ALA A 72 43.18 66.32 -91.01
N ILE A 73 44.45 66.41 -90.61
CA ILE A 73 44.85 66.42 -89.19
C ILE A 73 44.27 67.64 -88.47
N LYS A 74 44.31 68.82 -89.11
CA LYS A 74 43.72 70.03 -88.53
C LYS A 74 42.21 69.86 -88.32
N TYR A 75 41.48 69.42 -89.36
CA TYR A 75 40.05 69.16 -89.26
C TYR A 75 39.73 68.14 -88.16
N GLN A 76 40.46 67.03 -88.08
CA GLN A 76 40.29 66.03 -87.03
C GLN A 76 40.48 66.64 -85.63
N LYS A 77 41.51 67.46 -85.43
CA LYS A 77 41.75 68.15 -84.15
C LYS A 77 40.63 69.13 -83.81
N ASP A 78 40.14 69.89 -84.80
CA ASP A 78 39.06 70.85 -84.63
C ASP A 78 37.75 70.14 -84.25
N VAL A 79 37.45 69.00 -84.88
CA VAL A 79 36.28 68.15 -84.55
C VAL A 79 36.37 67.61 -83.13
N ILE A 80 37.53 67.06 -82.72
CA ILE A 80 37.73 66.54 -81.36
C ILE A 80 37.62 67.65 -80.32
N ALA A 81 38.13 68.84 -80.62
CA ALA A 81 38.03 69.99 -79.73
C ALA A 81 36.57 70.45 -79.56
N GLU A 82 35.81 70.48 -80.65
CA GLU A 82 34.41 70.85 -80.64
C GLU A 82 33.54 69.80 -79.93
N GLU A 83 33.80 68.51 -80.15
CA GLU A 83 33.16 67.41 -79.43
C GLU A 83 33.35 67.58 -77.91
N LYS A 84 34.58 67.80 -77.46
CA LYS A 84 34.88 68.05 -76.04
C LYS A 84 34.17 69.29 -75.51
N ARG A 85 34.10 70.36 -76.30
CA ARG A 85 33.39 71.59 -75.92
C ARG A 85 31.89 71.33 -75.74
N VAL A 86 31.27 70.63 -76.69
CA VAL A 86 29.84 70.29 -76.66
C VAL A 86 29.53 69.37 -75.49
N ILE A 87 30.32 68.32 -75.26
CA ILE A 87 30.18 67.43 -74.09
C ILE A 87 30.33 68.23 -72.79
N GLY A 88 31.33 69.12 -72.71
CA GLY A 88 31.53 69.98 -71.55
C GLY A 88 30.37 70.95 -71.27
N LEU A 89 29.65 71.40 -72.31
CA LEU A 89 28.44 72.22 -72.15
C LEU A 89 27.22 71.42 -71.69
N LEU A 90 27.13 70.14 -72.06
CA LEU A 90 26.01 69.27 -71.69
C LEU A 90 26.16 68.74 -70.25
N ALA A 91 27.39 68.45 -69.80
CA ALA A 91 27.66 67.81 -68.52
C ALA A 91 27.00 68.50 -67.30
N PRO A 92 27.03 69.85 -67.13
CA PRO A 92 26.37 70.50 -66.01
C PRO A 92 24.85 70.28 -65.99
N GLY A 93 24.22 70.20 -67.16
CA GLY A 93 22.80 69.91 -67.30
C GLY A 93 22.46 68.47 -66.91
N GLU A 94 23.27 67.51 -67.36
CA GLU A 94 23.11 66.10 -66.98
C GLU A 94 23.31 65.89 -65.48
N ASP A 95 24.33 66.51 -64.89
CA ASP A 95 24.62 66.38 -63.46
C ASP A 95 23.51 67.00 -62.60
N HIS A 96 22.97 68.17 -63.00
CA HIS A 96 21.81 68.75 -62.33
C HIS A 96 20.59 67.83 -62.40
N LEU A 97 20.22 67.35 -63.60
CA LEU A 97 19.05 66.48 -63.75
C LEU A 97 19.22 65.14 -63.03
N ARG A 98 20.44 64.59 -62.98
CA ARG A 98 20.76 63.39 -62.20
C ARG A 98 20.57 63.63 -60.70
N ALA A 99 21.01 64.77 -60.19
CA ALA A 99 20.85 65.14 -58.78
C ALA A 99 19.38 65.36 -58.38
N GLU A 100 18.59 66.05 -59.23
CA GLU A 100 17.15 66.23 -59.01
C GLU A 100 16.42 64.89 -59.00
N ARG A 101 16.72 64.02 -59.96
CA ARG A 101 16.15 62.65 -59.99
C ARG A 101 16.50 61.87 -58.73
N GLN A 102 17.78 61.88 -58.31
CA GLN A 102 18.21 61.18 -57.11
C GLN A 102 17.45 61.66 -55.87
N THR A 103 17.18 62.96 -55.78
CA THR A 103 16.40 63.54 -54.67
C THR A 103 15.00 62.95 -54.61
N ILE A 104 14.33 62.77 -55.76
CA ILE A 104 13.01 62.14 -55.82
C ILE A 104 13.09 60.65 -55.49
N ASP A 105 14.04 59.93 -56.09
CA ASP A 105 14.26 58.49 -55.84
C ASP A 105 14.48 58.23 -54.33
N ASP A 106 15.25 59.09 -53.65
CA ASP A 106 15.50 59.01 -52.20
C ASP A 106 14.24 59.30 -51.37
N ILE A 107 13.42 60.27 -51.78
CA ILE A 107 12.14 60.59 -51.13
C ILE A 107 11.16 59.41 -51.26
N GLU A 108 11.03 58.83 -52.46
CA GLU A 108 10.18 57.67 -52.69
C GLU A 108 10.64 56.46 -51.87
N ALA A 109 11.95 56.20 -51.83
CA ALA A 109 12.53 55.16 -51.00
C ALA A 109 12.21 55.39 -49.50
N ARG A 110 12.31 56.63 -49.02
CA ARG A 110 11.98 56.97 -47.63
C ARG A 110 10.49 56.79 -47.33
N ILE A 111 9.61 57.24 -48.22
CA ILE A 111 8.15 57.07 -48.05
C ILE A 111 7.79 55.59 -48.02
N LYS A 112 8.36 54.78 -48.92
CA LYS A 112 8.16 53.33 -48.94
C LYS A 112 8.66 52.67 -47.65
N ALA A 113 9.86 53.01 -47.21
CA ALA A 113 10.42 52.49 -45.96
C ALA A 113 9.60 52.88 -44.73
N GLU A 114 9.08 54.11 -44.68
CA GLU A 114 8.21 54.56 -43.59
C GLU A 114 6.85 53.83 -43.61
N ALA A 115 6.27 53.60 -44.79
CA ALA A 115 5.03 52.82 -44.93
C ALA A 115 5.23 51.36 -44.51
N GLU A 116 6.33 50.73 -44.92
CA GLU A 116 6.70 49.37 -44.51
C GLU A 116 6.95 49.29 -43.00
N ALA A 117 7.62 50.29 -42.41
CA ALA A 117 7.86 50.35 -40.96
C ALA A 117 6.54 50.53 -40.17
N LYS A 118 5.63 51.38 -40.64
CA LYS A 118 4.29 51.56 -40.05
C LYS A 118 3.47 50.27 -40.12
N GLU A 119 3.48 49.59 -41.26
CA GLU A 119 2.80 48.31 -41.45
C GLU A 119 3.40 47.22 -40.55
N ALA A 120 4.73 47.12 -40.48
CA ALA A 120 5.42 46.19 -39.59
C ALA A 120 5.12 46.45 -38.12
N ALA A 121 5.09 47.73 -37.70
CA ALA A 121 4.72 48.12 -36.34
C ALA A 121 3.27 47.75 -36.02
N ARG A 122 2.33 47.99 -36.95
CA ARG A 122 0.92 47.57 -36.80
C ARG A 122 0.81 46.06 -36.62
N ILE A 123 1.43 45.28 -37.51
CA ILE A 123 1.42 43.82 -37.43
C ILE A 123 2.04 43.34 -36.12
N ARG A 124 3.15 43.94 -35.68
CA ARG A 124 3.80 43.59 -34.42
C ARG A 124 2.87 43.80 -33.22
N ILE A 125 2.21 44.96 -33.13
CA ILE A 125 1.24 45.24 -32.05
C ILE A 125 0.12 44.20 -32.05
N ARG A 126 -0.39 43.83 -33.24
CA ARG A 126 -1.43 42.80 -33.38
C ARG A 126 -0.95 41.43 -32.88
N VAL A 127 0.26 41.02 -33.27
CA VAL A 127 0.87 39.77 -32.79
C VAL A 127 1.07 39.79 -31.28
N ASP A 128 1.62 40.87 -30.73
CA ASP A 128 1.83 41.01 -29.29
C ASP A 128 0.51 40.92 -28.52
N THR A 129 -0.56 41.52 -29.05
CA THR A 129 -1.91 41.46 -28.47
C THR A 129 -2.49 40.04 -28.47
N ILE A 130 -2.31 39.29 -29.57
CA ILE A 130 -2.74 37.89 -29.65
C ILE A 130 -1.92 37.01 -28.70
N CYS A 131 -0.60 37.18 -28.63
CA CYS A 131 0.24 36.41 -27.72
C CYS A 131 -0.09 36.71 -26.24
N ALA A 132 -0.38 37.96 -25.90
CA ALA A 132 -0.77 38.36 -24.54
C ALA A 132 -2.10 37.74 -24.09
N SER A 133 -3.00 37.38 -25.01
CA SER A 133 -4.22 36.65 -24.66
C SER A 133 -3.94 35.18 -24.29
N GLY A 134 -2.74 34.66 -24.55
CA GLY A 134 -2.33 33.28 -24.26
C GLY A 134 -2.23 32.39 -25.50
N ALA A 135 -2.33 32.97 -26.70
CA ALA A 135 -2.19 32.23 -27.95
C ALA A 135 -0.75 31.79 -28.22
N THR A 136 -0.61 30.62 -28.82
CA THR A 136 0.67 30.06 -29.28
C THR A 136 0.73 30.03 -30.80
N PHE A 137 1.91 30.26 -31.37
CA PHE A 137 2.13 30.26 -32.81
C PHE A 137 2.80 28.95 -33.26
N ASN A 138 2.21 28.28 -34.25
CA ASN A 138 2.71 27.00 -34.78
C ASN A 138 3.39 27.12 -36.16
N GLY A 139 3.74 28.34 -36.58
CA GLY A 139 4.31 28.61 -37.91
C GLY A 139 3.26 28.99 -38.97
N GLN A 140 1.99 28.65 -38.77
CA GLN A 140 0.91 28.98 -39.72
C GLN A 140 -0.21 29.78 -39.06
N MET A 141 -0.58 29.45 -37.83
CA MET A 141 -1.73 30.02 -37.13
C MET A 141 -1.40 30.30 -35.66
N TYR A 142 -2.13 31.27 -35.10
CA TYR A 142 -2.21 31.52 -33.67
C TYR A 142 -3.40 30.75 -33.09
N ALA A 143 -3.17 30.00 -32.02
CA ALA A 143 -4.22 29.19 -31.39
C ALA A 143 -4.23 29.33 -29.86
N ALA A 144 -5.43 29.52 -29.31
CA ALA A 144 -5.71 29.45 -27.87
C ALA A 144 -7.21 29.27 -27.62
N PHE A 145 -7.56 28.62 -26.51
CA PHE A 145 -8.96 28.41 -26.06
C PHE A 145 -9.89 27.85 -27.16
N GLY A 146 -9.39 26.97 -28.02
CA GLY A 146 -10.13 26.40 -29.15
C GLY A 146 -10.34 27.32 -30.36
N LEU A 147 -9.88 28.58 -30.30
CA LEU A 147 -9.90 29.53 -31.40
C LEU A 147 -8.59 29.48 -32.20
N GLN A 148 -8.68 29.73 -33.50
CA GLN A 148 -7.55 29.71 -34.43
C GLN A 148 -7.61 30.91 -35.37
N ILE A 149 -6.49 31.63 -35.49
CA ILE A 149 -6.33 32.80 -36.36
C ILE A 149 -5.13 32.57 -37.28
N PRO A 150 -5.33 32.45 -38.61
CA PRO A 150 -4.21 32.33 -39.56
C PRO A 150 -3.30 33.55 -39.53
N SER A 151 -1.97 33.36 -39.60
CA SER A 151 -1.02 34.49 -39.59
C SER A 151 -1.21 35.44 -40.78
N ALA A 152 -1.63 34.93 -41.93
CA ALA A 152 -1.95 35.76 -43.10
C ALA A 152 -3.14 36.69 -42.82
N LEU A 153 -4.11 36.23 -42.03
CA LEU A 153 -5.29 37.01 -41.68
C LEU A 153 -4.95 38.15 -40.73
N VAL A 154 -4.01 37.94 -39.78
CA VAL A 154 -3.54 39.01 -38.87
C VAL A 154 -2.97 40.21 -39.65
N LYS A 155 -2.36 39.97 -40.81
CA LYS A 155 -1.85 41.01 -41.71
C LYS A 155 -2.95 41.61 -42.59
N ALA A 156 -3.85 40.80 -43.10
CA ALA A 156 -4.83 41.21 -44.12
C ALA A 156 -6.12 41.84 -43.54
N CYS A 157 -6.48 41.54 -42.29
CA CYS A 157 -7.74 41.98 -41.71
C CYS A 157 -7.74 43.47 -41.37
N THR A 158 -8.94 44.07 -41.34
CA THR A 158 -9.11 45.46 -40.88
C THR A 158 -8.91 45.56 -39.36
N ASP A 159 -8.75 46.78 -38.83
CA ASP A 159 -8.61 46.98 -37.39
C ASP A 159 -9.88 46.56 -36.63
N GLU A 160 -11.06 46.74 -37.22
CA GLU A 160 -12.33 46.30 -36.63
C GLU A 160 -12.45 44.78 -36.59
N GLU A 161 -12.05 44.09 -37.65
CA GLU A 161 -12.02 42.62 -37.70
C GLU A 161 -11.02 42.07 -36.67
N PHE A 162 -9.84 42.67 -36.61
CA PHE A 162 -8.83 42.31 -35.62
C PHE A 162 -9.36 42.50 -34.18
N ALA A 163 -10.00 43.64 -33.90
CA ALA A 163 -10.58 43.92 -32.60
C ALA A 163 -11.66 42.89 -32.22
N ARG A 164 -12.48 42.43 -33.17
CA ARG A 164 -13.45 41.35 -32.94
C ARG A 164 -12.76 40.02 -32.59
N PHE A 165 -11.70 39.64 -33.30
CA PHE A 165 -10.95 38.42 -32.99
C PHE A 165 -10.35 38.47 -31.59
N VAL A 166 -9.74 39.60 -31.23
CA VAL A 166 -9.18 39.81 -29.89
C VAL A 166 -10.26 39.75 -28.82
N ALA A 167 -11.42 40.38 -29.05
CA ALA A 167 -12.55 40.32 -28.12
C ALA A 167 -13.06 38.88 -27.94
N GLN A 168 -13.15 38.10 -29.02
CA GLN A 168 -13.50 36.68 -28.95
C GLN A 168 -12.47 35.86 -28.16
N MET A 169 -11.17 36.14 -28.34
CA MET A 169 -10.12 35.47 -27.58
C MET A 169 -10.19 35.79 -26.08
N TYR A 170 -10.41 37.05 -25.70
CA TYR A 170 -10.58 37.42 -24.30
C TYR A 170 -11.84 36.80 -23.70
N ALA A 171 -12.97 36.80 -24.42
CA ALA A 171 -14.18 36.14 -23.95
C ALA A 171 -14.00 34.62 -23.75
N ALA A 172 -13.26 33.96 -24.65
CA ALA A 172 -12.93 32.55 -24.52
C ALA A 172 -11.97 32.28 -23.35
N LYS A 173 -11.01 33.16 -23.12
CA LYS A 173 -10.12 33.12 -21.95
C LYS A 173 -10.90 33.26 -20.65
N ASP A 174 -11.74 34.30 -20.54
CA ASP A 174 -12.53 34.55 -19.34
C ASP A 174 -13.49 33.39 -19.03
N ALA A 175 -14.09 32.80 -20.07
CA ALA A 175 -14.93 31.61 -19.92
C ALA A 175 -14.14 30.41 -19.38
N GLU A 176 -12.90 30.22 -19.84
CA GLU A 176 -12.08 29.09 -19.43
C GLU A 176 -11.45 29.27 -18.05
N ASP A 177 -11.02 30.49 -17.71
CA ASP A 177 -10.61 30.87 -16.36
C ASP A 177 -11.76 30.71 -15.37
N ALA A 178 -12.99 31.07 -15.75
CA ALA A 178 -14.18 30.84 -14.94
C ALA A 178 -14.49 29.35 -14.75
N ARG A 179 -14.31 28.52 -15.80
CA ARG A 179 -14.50 27.06 -15.71
C ARG A 179 -13.49 26.44 -14.75
N LEU A 180 -12.21 26.80 -14.88
CA LEU A 180 -11.14 26.31 -14.00
C LEU A 180 -11.38 26.71 -12.55
N LYS A 181 -11.78 27.97 -12.31
CA LYS A 181 -12.11 28.42 -10.96
C LYS A 181 -13.30 27.66 -10.36
N ALA A 182 -14.36 27.43 -11.15
CA ALA A 182 -15.52 26.66 -10.70
C ALA A 182 -15.15 25.20 -10.37
N GLU A 183 -14.27 24.58 -11.16
CA GLU A 183 -13.75 23.23 -10.89
C GLU A 183 -12.92 23.19 -9.61
N GLU A 184 -12.04 24.18 -9.38
CA GLU A 184 -11.27 24.28 -8.15
C GLU A 184 -12.15 24.51 -6.91
N ASP A 185 -13.15 25.38 -7.01
CA ASP A 185 -14.07 25.66 -5.91
C ASP A 185 -14.94 24.43 -5.60
N ALA A 186 -15.39 23.69 -6.63
CA ALA A 186 -16.07 22.41 -6.46
C ALA A 186 -15.19 21.36 -5.80
N ARG A 187 -13.92 21.24 -6.22
CA ARG A 187 -12.94 20.33 -5.61
C ARG A 187 -12.67 20.67 -4.15
N LYS A 188 -12.56 21.95 -3.80
CA LYS A 188 -12.40 22.40 -2.41
C LYS A 188 -13.64 22.07 -1.56
N ALA A 189 -14.84 22.34 -2.09
CA ALA A 189 -16.09 22.01 -1.40
C ALA A 189 -16.26 20.50 -1.18
N GLU A 190 -15.90 19.68 -2.18
CA GLU A 190 -15.93 18.22 -2.05
C GLU A 190 -14.90 17.73 -1.02
N ALA A 191 -13.68 18.25 -1.06
CA ALA A 191 -12.64 17.92 -0.08
C ALA A 191 -13.06 18.29 1.35
N GLU A 192 -13.70 19.45 1.55
CA GLU A 192 -14.23 19.84 2.86
C GLU A 192 -15.36 18.90 3.32
N ARG A 193 -16.26 18.51 2.42
CA ARG A 193 -17.34 17.57 2.74
C ARG A 193 -16.79 16.18 3.12
N LEU A 194 -15.80 15.69 2.37
CA LEU A 194 -15.11 14.43 2.69
C LEU A 194 -14.36 14.50 4.02
N ALA A 195 -13.73 15.64 4.33
CA ALA A 195 -13.06 15.85 5.62
C ALA A 195 -14.05 15.84 6.79
N LYS A 196 -15.23 16.45 6.66
CA LYS A 196 -16.30 16.40 7.68
C LYS A 196 -16.78 14.97 7.91
N VAL A 197 -17.07 14.23 6.83
CA VAL A 197 -17.48 12.82 6.94
C VAL A 197 -16.39 11.96 7.59
N ALA A 198 -15.12 12.16 7.22
CA ALA A 198 -14.01 11.43 7.83
C ALA A 198 -13.86 11.76 9.33
N ALA A 199 -14.02 13.02 9.72
CA ALA A 199 -13.99 13.44 11.12
C ALA A 199 -15.16 12.85 11.93
N GLU A 200 -16.37 12.82 11.37
CA GLU A 200 -17.54 12.19 11.98
C GLU A 200 -17.35 10.67 12.13
N GLN A 201 -16.86 9.99 11.08
CA GLN A 201 -16.56 8.56 11.14
C GLN A 201 -15.48 8.22 12.17
N GLU A 202 -14.45 9.06 12.29
CA GLU A 202 -13.41 8.87 13.30
C GLU A 202 -13.94 9.08 14.72
N ALA A 203 -14.74 10.12 14.94
CA ALA A 203 -15.41 10.36 16.22
C ALA A 203 -16.35 9.18 16.58
N GLU A 204 -17.09 8.65 15.62
CA GLU A 204 -17.97 7.50 15.84
C GLU A 204 -17.17 6.21 16.11
N ARG A 205 -16.06 5.98 15.39
CA ARG A 205 -15.14 4.87 15.70
C ARG A 205 -14.61 4.94 17.12
N GLN A 206 -14.23 6.14 17.58
CA GLN A 206 -13.75 6.34 18.95
C GLN A 206 -14.86 6.07 19.97
N ARG A 207 -16.09 6.54 19.73
CA ARG A 207 -17.24 6.21 20.60
C ARG A 207 -17.53 4.72 20.67
N LEU A 208 -17.55 4.04 19.53
CA LEU A 208 -17.78 2.60 19.46
C LEU A 208 -16.66 1.81 20.16
N ALA A 209 -15.40 2.24 20.02
CA ALA A 209 -14.27 1.64 20.72
C ALA A 209 -14.39 1.82 22.24
N GLU A 210 -14.81 3.00 22.72
CA GLU A 210 -15.04 3.25 24.15
C GLU A 210 -16.19 2.40 24.71
N ILE A 211 -17.28 2.25 23.95
CA ILE A 211 -18.39 1.37 24.32
C ILE A 211 -17.92 -0.10 24.37
N ALA A 212 -17.17 -0.55 23.37
CA ALA A 212 -16.63 -1.90 23.33
C ALA A 212 -15.70 -2.16 24.54
N LEU A 213 -14.84 -1.20 24.90
CA LEU A 213 -13.99 -1.31 26.09
C LEU A 213 -14.83 -1.45 27.37
N LYS A 214 -15.85 -0.60 27.56
CA LYS A 214 -16.76 -0.70 28.71
C LYS A 214 -17.49 -2.04 28.76
N GLN A 215 -17.94 -2.56 27.61
CA GLN A 215 -18.58 -3.87 27.54
C GLN A 215 -17.61 -5.02 27.86
N THR A 216 -16.35 -4.92 27.45
CA THR A 216 -15.33 -5.91 27.83
C THR A 216 -15.05 -5.87 29.33
N GLU A 217 -14.89 -4.68 29.91
CA GLU A 217 -14.68 -4.50 31.36
C GLU A 217 -15.88 -5.01 32.17
N GLU A 218 -17.12 -4.69 31.76
CA GLU A 218 -18.32 -5.21 32.39
C GLU A 218 -18.45 -6.73 32.21
N GLY A 219 -18.15 -7.25 31.03
CA GLY A 219 -18.13 -8.69 30.76
C GLY A 219 -17.10 -9.42 31.63
N GLU A 220 -15.92 -8.85 31.83
CA GLU A 220 -14.90 -9.38 32.74
C GLU A 220 -15.34 -9.30 34.20
N ARG A 221 -15.98 -8.20 34.63
CA ARG A 221 -16.57 -8.10 35.98
C ARG A 221 -17.66 -9.14 36.22
N ILE A 222 -18.52 -9.36 35.24
CA ILE A 222 -19.59 -10.38 35.32
C ILE A 222 -18.96 -11.77 35.37
N LYS A 223 -17.97 -12.08 34.51
CA LYS A 223 -17.25 -13.36 34.54
C LYS A 223 -16.56 -13.58 35.88
N ALA A 224 -15.81 -12.61 36.39
CA ALA A 224 -15.16 -12.68 37.68
C ALA A 224 -16.18 -12.85 38.83
N GLY A 225 -17.34 -12.20 38.74
CA GLY A 225 -18.46 -12.38 39.67
C GLY A 225 -19.04 -13.80 39.63
N ILE A 226 -19.26 -14.35 38.43
CA ILE A 226 -19.73 -15.73 38.25
C ILE A 226 -18.70 -16.72 38.79
N GLU A 227 -17.40 -16.50 38.53
CA GLU A 227 -16.31 -17.34 39.02
C GLU A 227 -16.19 -17.29 40.55
N ALA A 228 -16.34 -16.11 41.15
CA ALA A 228 -16.36 -15.96 42.61
C ALA A 228 -17.57 -16.66 43.23
N ILE A 229 -18.75 -16.58 42.62
CA ILE A 229 -19.94 -17.31 43.06
C ILE A 229 -19.74 -18.83 42.91
N ALA A 230 -19.14 -19.28 41.82
CA ALA A 230 -18.83 -20.69 41.59
C ALA A 230 -17.83 -21.22 42.63
N GLN A 231 -16.75 -20.49 42.90
CA GLN A 231 -15.79 -20.82 43.95
C GLN A 231 -16.41 -20.82 45.35
N ALA A 232 -17.30 -19.86 45.65
CA ALA A 232 -18.03 -19.83 46.92
C ALA A 232 -18.98 -21.04 47.06
N LYS A 233 -19.69 -21.41 45.99
CA LYS A 233 -20.52 -22.62 45.96
C LYS A 233 -19.70 -23.89 46.12
N GLN A 234 -18.54 -23.98 45.47
CA GLN A 234 -17.62 -25.11 45.59
C GLN A 234 -17.14 -25.27 47.03
N LYS A 235 -16.69 -24.17 47.67
CA LYS A 235 -16.28 -24.18 49.07
C LYS A 235 -17.40 -24.59 50.02
N LEU A 236 -18.61 -24.07 49.80
CA LEU A 236 -19.79 -24.48 50.58
C LEU A 236 -20.10 -25.97 50.41
N PHE A 237 -20.00 -26.50 49.18
CA PHE A 237 -20.19 -27.91 48.91
C PHE A 237 -19.11 -28.78 49.56
N ASP A 238 -17.83 -28.38 49.47
CA ASP A 238 -16.71 -29.06 50.11
C ASP A 238 -16.84 -29.04 51.65
N ASP A 239 -17.31 -27.93 52.22
CA ASP A 239 -17.54 -27.80 53.66
C ASP A 239 -18.76 -28.61 54.12
N GLU A 240 -19.82 -28.70 53.32
CA GLU A 240 -20.96 -29.60 53.57
C GLU A 240 -20.56 -31.07 53.46
N GLU A 241 -19.71 -31.44 52.50
CA GLU A 241 -19.22 -32.81 52.36
C GLU A 241 -18.31 -33.19 53.53
N LYS A 242 -17.43 -32.29 53.99
CA LYS A 242 -16.65 -32.47 55.22
C LYS A 242 -17.54 -32.62 56.44
N ARG A 243 -18.62 -31.83 56.55
CA ARG A 243 -19.61 -31.97 57.63
C ARG A 243 -20.32 -33.31 57.57
N ARG A 244 -20.74 -33.77 56.39
CA ARG A 244 -21.35 -35.10 56.21
C ARG A 244 -20.39 -36.21 56.60
N LYS A 245 -19.13 -36.16 56.15
CA LYS A 245 -18.10 -37.15 56.54
C LYS A 245 -17.84 -37.13 58.05
N ALA A 246 -17.76 -35.95 58.67
CA ALA A 246 -17.59 -35.83 60.12
C ALA A 246 -18.78 -36.40 60.89
N ILE A 247 -20.01 -36.19 60.41
CA ILE A 247 -21.22 -36.79 61.00
C ILE A 247 -21.18 -38.31 60.82
N GLU A 248 -20.83 -38.81 59.63
CA GLU A 248 -20.77 -40.25 59.34
C GLU A 248 -19.66 -40.95 60.14
N ASP A 249 -18.51 -40.32 60.31
CA ASP A 249 -17.39 -40.83 61.12
C ASP A 249 -17.73 -40.82 62.62
N GLU A 250 -18.44 -39.80 63.09
CA GLU A 250 -18.94 -39.75 64.47
C GLU A 250 -20.06 -40.77 64.71
N GLU A 251 -20.95 -40.99 63.75
CA GLU A 251 -21.96 -42.05 63.80
C GLU A 251 -21.30 -43.43 63.82
N LYS A 252 -20.27 -43.67 62.99
CA LYS A 252 -19.48 -44.91 63.03
C LYS A 252 -18.79 -45.10 64.37
N ARG A 253 -18.23 -44.03 64.97
CA ARG A 253 -17.68 -44.08 66.34
C ARG A 253 -18.73 -44.44 67.37
N ILE A 254 -19.90 -43.80 67.34
CA ILE A 254 -21.00 -44.08 68.27
C ILE A 254 -21.50 -45.51 68.10
N VAL A 255 -21.60 -46.02 66.88
CA VAL A 255 -21.99 -47.41 66.60
C VAL A 255 -20.92 -48.40 67.10
N LEU A 256 -19.64 -48.14 66.83
CA LEU A 256 -18.52 -48.93 67.38
C LEU A 256 -18.49 -48.91 68.91
N GLU A 257 -18.79 -47.78 69.53
CA GLU A 257 -18.85 -47.62 70.99
C GLU A 257 -20.08 -48.33 71.58
N LYS A 258 -21.22 -48.31 70.88
CA LYS A 258 -22.41 -49.12 71.21
C LYS A 258 -22.14 -50.61 71.07
N ILE A 259 -21.41 -51.04 70.05
CA ILE A 259 -20.98 -52.43 69.88
C ILE A 259 -20.03 -52.82 71.02
N ARG A 260 -19.03 -51.99 71.35
CA ARG A 260 -18.08 -52.24 72.43
C ARG A 260 -18.73 -52.27 73.82
N THR A 261 -19.72 -51.42 74.06
CA THR A 261 -20.50 -51.44 75.31
C THR A 261 -21.47 -52.60 75.38
N ALA A 262 -22.06 -53.02 74.25
CA ALA A 262 -22.84 -54.24 74.15
C ALA A 262 -21.97 -55.50 74.36
N GLU A 263 -20.77 -55.57 73.79
CA GLU A 263 -19.79 -56.63 74.01
C GLU A 263 -19.31 -56.66 75.47
N LEU A 264 -18.99 -55.52 76.08
CA LEU A 264 -18.67 -55.44 77.51
C LEU A 264 -19.85 -55.84 78.40
N ALA A 265 -21.08 -55.53 78.00
CA ALA A 265 -22.28 -55.97 78.69
C ALA A 265 -22.54 -57.48 78.50
N GLN A 266 -22.20 -58.04 77.33
CA GLN A 266 -22.31 -59.47 77.05
C GLN A 266 -21.25 -60.26 77.83
N VAL A 267 -20.00 -59.78 77.86
CA VAL A 267 -18.93 -60.32 78.71
C VAL A 267 -19.29 -60.20 80.19
N ARG A 268 -19.93 -59.11 80.64
CA ARG A 268 -20.44 -59.01 82.01
C ARG A 268 -21.61 -59.95 82.29
N LYS A 269 -22.50 -60.19 81.32
CA LYS A 269 -23.57 -61.18 81.45
C LYS A 269 -23.02 -62.61 81.46
N GLU A 270 -22.05 -62.93 80.63
CA GLU A 270 -21.37 -64.23 80.62
C GLU A 270 -20.49 -64.44 81.87
N ALA A 271 -19.87 -63.39 82.42
CA ALA A 271 -19.18 -63.44 83.71
C ALA A 271 -20.16 -63.58 84.88
N ALA A 272 -21.32 -62.93 84.82
CA ALA A 272 -22.40 -63.08 85.81
C ALA A 272 -23.10 -64.44 85.70
N GLU A 273 -23.20 -65.01 84.50
CA GLU A 273 -23.74 -66.35 84.25
C GLU A 273 -22.74 -67.44 84.65
N ARG A 274 -21.43 -67.25 84.38
CA ARG A 274 -20.38 -68.11 84.93
C ARG A 274 -20.30 -68.02 86.45
N ALA A 275 -20.49 -66.84 87.04
CA ALA A 275 -20.60 -66.69 88.49
C ALA A 275 -21.87 -67.36 89.04
N ARG A 276 -23.00 -67.31 88.32
CA ARG A 276 -24.23 -68.03 88.67
C ARG A 276 -24.06 -69.54 88.61
N ILE A 277 -23.47 -70.06 87.52
CA ILE A 277 -23.15 -71.47 87.32
C ILE A 277 -22.12 -71.95 88.34
N GLU A 278 -21.16 -71.11 88.75
CA GLU A 278 -20.17 -71.45 89.79
C GLU A 278 -20.78 -71.41 91.19
N THR A 279 -21.74 -70.52 91.48
CA THR A 279 -22.51 -70.53 92.73
C THR A 279 -23.52 -71.67 92.79
N GLU A 280 -24.17 -72.03 91.67
CA GLU A 280 -25.04 -73.21 91.58
C GLU A 280 -24.23 -74.51 91.62
N ALA A 281 -23.02 -74.55 91.05
CA ALA A 281 -22.11 -75.69 91.15
C ALA A 281 -21.50 -75.83 92.56
N LYS A 282 -21.30 -74.73 93.32
CA LYS A 282 -20.93 -74.80 94.74
C LYS A 282 -22.07 -75.30 95.61
N ILE A 283 -23.29 -74.83 95.39
CA ILE A 283 -24.48 -75.30 96.12
C ILE A 283 -24.78 -76.78 95.79
N LYS A 284 -24.54 -77.21 94.54
CA LYS A 284 -24.70 -78.60 94.12
C LYS A 284 -23.56 -79.52 94.57
N ARG A 285 -22.31 -79.03 94.65
CA ARG A 285 -21.19 -79.79 95.25
C ARG A 285 -21.31 -79.90 96.77
N GLU A 286 -21.79 -78.88 97.48
CA GLU A 286 -22.05 -78.99 98.93
C GLU A 286 -23.26 -79.90 99.25
N ALA A 287 -24.24 -80.01 98.35
CA ALA A 287 -25.35 -80.97 98.46
C ALA A 287 -24.95 -82.41 98.07
N GLU A 288 -24.07 -82.57 97.07
CA GLU A 288 -23.54 -83.87 96.64
C GLU A 288 -22.45 -84.41 97.59
N GLU A 289 -21.69 -83.55 98.27
CA GLU A 289 -20.68 -83.95 99.26
C GLU A 289 -21.30 -84.33 100.62
N LYS A 290 -22.45 -83.73 100.98
CA LYS A 290 -23.29 -84.21 102.10
C LYS A 290 -23.96 -85.56 101.82
N THR A 291 -24.45 -85.78 100.60
CA THR A 291 -25.10 -87.04 100.21
C THR A 291 -24.09 -88.17 99.93
N ALA A 292 -22.89 -87.87 99.43
CA ALA A 292 -21.81 -88.84 99.25
C ALA A 292 -21.08 -89.22 100.55
N ALA A 293 -21.05 -88.33 101.55
CA ALA A 293 -20.57 -88.66 102.90
C ALA A 293 -21.56 -89.56 103.67
N GLU A 294 -22.86 -89.37 103.49
CA GLU A 294 -23.90 -90.24 104.07
C GLU A 294 -23.94 -91.64 103.43
N LEU A 295 -23.68 -91.77 102.12
CA LEU A 295 -23.65 -93.06 101.42
C LEU A 295 -22.38 -93.89 101.73
N ARG A 296 -21.21 -93.26 101.96
CA ARG A 296 -19.97 -93.97 102.36
C ARG A 296 -19.95 -94.44 103.82
N VAL A 297 -20.81 -93.88 104.67
CA VAL A 297 -21.04 -94.37 106.05
C VAL A 297 -22.03 -95.55 106.04
N LYS A 298 -23.09 -95.47 105.23
CA LYS A 298 -24.08 -96.56 105.07
C LYS A 298 -23.50 -97.83 104.41
N GLU A 299 -22.60 -97.71 103.43
CA GLU A 299 -21.94 -98.88 102.81
C GLU A 299 -20.92 -99.60 103.72
N LYS A 300 -20.36 -98.92 104.73
CA LYS A 300 -19.43 -99.52 105.71
C LYS A 300 -20.17 -100.12 106.91
N GLU A 301 -21.38 -99.67 107.23
CA GLU A 301 -22.23 -100.28 108.25
C GLU A 301 -22.95 -101.55 107.77
N GLU A 302 -23.43 -101.59 106.52
CA GLU A 302 -24.07 -102.80 105.95
C GLU A 302 -23.09 -103.99 105.82
N LYS A 303 -21.80 -103.73 105.60
CA LYS A 303 -20.76 -104.79 105.61
C LYS A 303 -20.31 -105.24 107.01
N ARG A 304 -20.66 -104.51 108.08
CA ARG A 304 -20.33 -104.88 109.47
C ARG A 304 -21.48 -105.61 110.17
N LEU A 305 -22.74 -105.29 109.84
CA LEU A 305 -23.94 -105.92 110.41
C LEU A 305 -24.23 -107.32 109.86
N SER A 306 -23.67 -107.69 108.70
CA SER A 306 -23.72 -109.07 108.18
C SER A 306 -22.80 -110.05 108.91
N ARG A 307 -22.02 -109.59 109.91
CA ARG A 307 -21.07 -110.42 110.69
C ARG A 307 -21.35 -110.47 112.20
N LEU A 308 -22.51 -109.99 112.66
CA LEU A 308 -22.90 -110.01 114.07
C LEU A 308 -24.07 -111.01 114.33
N PRO A 309 -24.06 -111.77 115.45
CA PRO A 309 -25.08 -112.79 115.76
C PRO A 309 -26.50 -112.24 115.92
N ASP A 310 -27.50 -113.04 115.52
CA ASP A 310 -28.87 -112.61 115.18
C ASP A 310 -29.68 -111.88 116.27
N LYS A 311 -29.36 -112.08 117.55
CA LYS A 311 -30.04 -111.42 118.68
C LYS A 311 -30.03 -109.89 118.58
N GLN A 312 -28.94 -109.30 118.07
CA GLN A 312 -28.83 -107.84 117.96
C GLN A 312 -29.57 -107.25 116.75
N LYS A 313 -29.91 -108.05 115.73
CA LYS A 313 -30.66 -107.58 114.56
C LYS A 313 -32.12 -107.27 114.90
N LEU A 314 -32.73 -108.06 115.79
CA LEU A 314 -34.13 -107.90 116.17
C LEU A 314 -34.38 -106.65 117.03
N ILE A 315 -33.44 -106.30 117.90
CA ILE A 315 -33.56 -105.11 118.77
C ILE A 315 -33.46 -103.80 117.97
N ALA A 316 -32.66 -103.79 116.89
CA ALA A 316 -32.54 -102.62 116.03
C ALA A 316 -33.84 -102.32 115.27
N LEU A 317 -34.51 -103.35 114.73
CA LEU A 317 -35.75 -103.18 113.97
C LEU A 317 -36.90 -102.64 114.83
N ALA A 318 -36.96 -103.02 116.11
CA ALA A 318 -38.03 -102.57 117.03
C ALA A 318 -37.94 -101.07 117.41
N LYS A 319 -36.81 -100.40 117.18
CA LYS A 319 -36.63 -98.97 117.47
C LYS A 319 -37.04 -98.04 116.32
N GLU A 320 -37.10 -98.52 115.08
CA GLU A 320 -37.35 -97.69 113.89
C GLU A 320 -38.83 -97.55 113.50
N ILE A 321 -39.76 -98.22 114.19
CA ILE A 321 -41.20 -98.11 113.91
C ILE A 321 -41.77 -96.90 114.66
N GLU A 322 -41.66 -95.71 114.04
CA GLU A 322 -42.30 -94.47 114.47
C GLU A 322 -43.34 -94.06 113.42
N ILE A 323 -44.64 -94.30 113.71
CA ILE A 323 -45.73 -94.07 112.74
C ILE A 323 -46.45 -92.75 113.05
N ALA A 324 -46.48 -91.86 112.05
CA ALA A 324 -47.20 -90.58 112.09
C ALA A 324 -48.71 -90.79 111.87
N TYR A 325 -49.53 -90.30 112.81
CA TYR A 325 -50.98 -90.48 112.78
C TYR A 325 -51.71 -89.27 112.18
N PRO A 326 -52.66 -89.46 111.25
CA PRO A 326 -53.46 -88.37 110.70
C PRO A 326 -54.48 -87.81 111.72
N CYS A 327 -54.71 -86.50 111.67
CA CYS A 327 -55.68 -85.79 112.51
C CYS A 327 -57.11 -85.95 111.97
N MET A 328 -58.03 -86.52 112.78
CA MET A 328 -59.42 -86.76 112.40
C MET A 328 -60.33 -85.62 112.90
N LYS A 329 -61.28 -85.17 112.07
CA LYS A 329 -62.11 -83.98 112.34
C LYS A 329 -63.41 -84.25 113.10
N THR A 330 -63.80 -85.51 113.28
CA THR A 330 -65.02 -85.92 114.00
C THR A 330 -64.67 -86.55 115.34
N GLU A 331 -65.51 -86.33 116.36
CA GLU A 331 -65.29 -86.85 117.72
C GLU A 331 -65.20 -88.38 117.75
N GLU A 332 -66.10 -89.08 117.06
CA GLU A 332 -66.06 -90.54 116.94
C GLU A 332 -64.74 -91.02 116.32
N GLY A 333 -64.28 -90.37 115.25
CA GLY A 333 -63.01 -90.73 114.59
C GLY A 333 -61.78 -90.52 115.47
N THR A 334 -61.83 -89.52 116.36
CA THR A 334 -60.75 -89.27 117.33
C THR A 334 -60.70 -90.39 118.37
N LEU A 335 -61.86 -90.88 118.80
CA LEU A 335 -61.97 -91.95 119.78
C LEU A 335 -61.47 -93.30 119.21
N THR A 336 -61.80 -93.61 117.95
CA THR A 336 -61.27 -94.80 117.26
C THR A 336 -59.77 -94.72 117.03
N LEU A 337 -59.24 -93.54 116.65
CA LEU A 337 -57.80 -93.34 116.47
C LEU A 337 -57.04 -93.55 117.80
N ASN A 338 -57.62 -93.12 118.92
CA ASN A 338 -57.00 -93.29 120.24
C ASN A 338 -57.02 -94.76 120.69
N GLN A 339 -58.09 -95.51 120.41
CA GLN A 339 -58.10 -96.96 120.63
C GLN A 339 -57.03 -97.67 119.79
N PHE A 340 -56.91 -97.33 118.51
CA PHE A 340 -55.89 -97.88 117.63
C PHE A 340 -54.45 -97.56 118.08
N LYS A 341 -54.20 -96.33 118.53
CA LYS A 341 -52.91 -95.92 119.12
C LYS A 341 -52.53 -96.78 120.34
N ALA A 342 -53.50 -97.09 121.20
CA ALA A 342 -53.26 -97.92 122.37
C ALA A 342 -52.90 -99.36 121.97
N GLU A 343 -53.59 -99.92 120.97
CA GLU A 343 -53.32 -101.29 120.49
C GLU A 343 -51.93 -101.43 119.85
N ILE A 344 -51.52 -100.48 118.99
CA ILE A 344 -50.17 -100.49 118.40
C ILE A 344 -49.10 -100.37 119.49
N SER A 345 -49.30 -99.46 120.46
CA SER A 345 -48.34 -99.27 121.56
C SER A 345 -48.20 -100.53 122.41
N GLY A 346 -49.30 -101.26 122.63
CA GLY A 346 -49.28 -102.57 123.31
C GLY A 346 -48.57 -103.67 122.53
N ALA A 347 -48.69 -103.69 121.20
CA ALA A 347 -47.98 -104.65 120.35
C ALA A 347 -46.46 -104.41 120.34
N ILE A 348 -46.03 -103.16 120.30
CA ILE A 348 -44.61 -102.77 120.36
C ILE A 348 -43.97 -103.19 121.70
N LEU A 349 -44.70 -103.08 122.81
CA LEU A 349 -44.20 -103.49 124.13
C LEU A 349 -43.97 -105.02 124.21
N ARG A 350 -44.90 -105.82 123.67
CA ARG A 350 -44.75 -107.30 123.64
C ARG A 350 -43.60 -107.75 122.75
N LEU A 351 -43.33 -107.03 121.65
CA LEU A 351 -42.18 -107.28 120.79
C LEU A 351 -40.85 -107.02 121.50
N LYS A 352 -40.79 -106.00 122.36
CA LYS A 352 -39.62 -105.73 123.21
C LYS A 352 -39.42 -106.82 124.27
N GLU A 353 -40.47 -107.21 124.97
CA GLU A 353 -40.40 -108.26 126.00
C GLU A 353 -40.03 -109.63 125.41
N ALA A 354 -40.52 -109.98 124.21
CA ALA A 354 -40.14 -111.21 123.52
C ALA A 354 -38.69 -111.19 123.00
N ALA A 355 -38.16 -110.00 122.66
CA ALA A 355 -36.76 -109.85 122.26
C ALA A 355 -35.79 -109.91 123.45
N ASP A 356 -36.22 -109.54 124.67
CA ASP A 356 -35.41 -109.65 125.89
C ASP A 356 -35.37 -111.09 126.47
N ALA A 357 -36.26 -111.99 126.03
CA ALA A 357 -36.34 -113.39 126.47
C ALA A 357 -35.51 -114.38 125.63
N LEU A 358 -35.01 -113.97 124.45
CA LEU A 358 -34.01 -114.66 123.60
C LEU A 358 -32.65 -114.04 123.86
#